data_AF-A0A1V2RDC0-F1
#
_entry.id   AF-A0A1V2RDC0-F1
#
_cell.length_a   1.000
_cell.length_b   1.000
_cell.length_c   1.000
_cell.angle_alpha   90.00
_cell.angle_beta   90.00
_cell.angle_gamma   90.00
#
_symmetry.space_group_name_H-M   'P 1'
#
loop_
_entity.id
_entity.type
_entity.pdbx_description
1 polymer ?
#
loop_
_entity_poly.entity_id
_entity_poly.type
_entity_poly.pdbx_seq_one_letter_code
_entity_poly.pdbx_strand_id
1 'polypeptide(L)'
;MMAISADAIIQTARTALGTPYRWGGNNLTSGVDCSGLVQQAFAAHGIQLPRVTYQQINVGSSVPLNKLTAGDLVFFDTDRKKVGPDHVGIYIGGGKFIHAPRTGDNVKISSLGDSYYSDRFMAGRRVQGVAGGGAGSVSGGGADSVPAPILEATELAERYGMSYAFFDSQPELKGLLKEATTGQWTAGRFQASLKNTKWWRESSKTSREAQVLAASDPASYRASMEAQREALRAAAVQAGAILTNKQLSELARNVVHFGWNEAQINNFLGKYIDFTDKHTLGGMAGTAAKEITGLAYELGIKVSEQQVKNYAQYIIRGVSTMEEVQTTLRQQAAGTYPGFSRQIEAGESVRDLASPYIQMMAEELELPDTDVDLYTPQIRDAINRMGSSGGPTPMTLADFQQTLRDDPRWGRTQTAQDNAMAVGQQVLADMGLIARQA
;
A
#
# COMPACT_ATOMS: atom_id res chain seq x y z
N MET A 1 -12.60 17.44 47.38
CA MET A 1 -12.21 16.17 46.72
C MET A 1 -10.73 16.24 46.42
N MET A 2 -9.95 15.23 46.79
CA MET A 2 -8.56 15.12 46.35
C MET A 2 -8.56 14.95 44.83
N ALA A 3 -7.75 15.74 44.12
CA ALA A 3 -7.61 15.60 42.68
C ALA A 3 -6.96 14.25 42.36
N ILE A 4 -7.49 13.53 41.38
CA ILE A 4 -6.95 12.26 40.93
C ILE A 4 -5.68 12.55 40.13
N SER A 5 -4.60 11.84 40.43
CA SER A 5 -3.33 12.02 39.74
C SER A 5 -3.45 11.54 38.29
N ALA A 6 -3.04 12.39 37.33
CA ALA A 6 -2.90 11.99 35.93
C ALA A 6 -1.99 10.76 35.77
N ASP A 7 -0.94 10.65 36.59
CA ASP A 7 -0.02 9.51 36.54
C ASP A 7 -0.72 8.21 36.91
N ALA A 8 -1.65 8.22 37.86
CA ALA A 8 -2.39 7.01 38.26
C ALA A 8 -3.27 6.48 37.11
N ILE A 9 -3.94 7.38 36.39
CA ILE A 9 -4.74 7.05 35.20
C ILE A 9 -3.84 6.49 34.08
N ILE A 10 -2.69 7.14 33.85
CA ILE A 10 -1.73 6.69 32.84
C ILE A 10 -1.17 5.32 33.20
N GLN A 11 -0.87 5.05 34.47
CA GLN A 11 -0.40 3.73 34.90
C GLN A 11 -1.45 2.64 34.68
N THR A 12 -2.73 2.92 34.94
CA THR A 12 -3.82 2.00 34.60
C THR A 12 -3.90 1.76 33.09
N ALA A 13 -3.75 2.78 32.26
CA ALA A 13 -3.74 2.58 30.80
C ALA A 13 -2.52 1.76 30.34
N ARG A 14 -1.36 1.93 30.99
CA ARG A 14 -0.13 1.18 30.67
C ARG A 14 -0.24 -0.32 30.93
N THR A 15 -1.11 -0.77 31.85
CA THR A 15 -1.32 -2.22 32.08
C THR A 15 -1.92 -2.92 30.86
N ALA A 16 -2.55 -2.17 29.95
CA ALA A 16 -3.12 -2.69 28.73
C ALA A 16 -2.12 -2.73 27.56
N LEU A 17 -0.87 -2.26 27.70
CA LEU A 17 0.11 -2.31 26.61
C LEU A 17 0.28 -3.74 26.09
N GLY A 18 0.14 -3.92 24.78
CA GLY A 18 0.17 -5.23 24.13
C GLY A 18 -1.19 -5.94 24.06
N THR A 19 -2.22 -5.47 24.77
CA THR A 19 -3.58 -6.03 24.66
C THR A 19 -4.14 -5.82 23.25
N PRO A 20 -4.71 -6.85 22.60
CA PRO A 20 -5.26 -6.72 21.26
C PRO A 20 -6.40 -5.72 21.15
N TYR A 21 -6.45 -4.97 20.05
CA TYR A 21 -7.62 -4.17 19.72
C TYR A 21 -8.81 -5.08 19.45
N ARG A 22 -9.94 -4.80 20.10
CA ARG A 22 -11.24 -5.43 19.78
C ARG A 22 -12.30 -4.35 19.65
N TRP A 23 -12.94 -4.25 18.48
CA TRP A 23 -14.06 -3.33 18.27
C TRP A 23 -15.18 -3.62 19.29
N GLY A 24 -15.61 -2.60 20.05
CA GLY A 24 -16.57 -2.76 21.14
C GLY A 24 -15.97 -3.29 22.45
N GLY A 25 -14.68 -3.66 22.46
CA GLY A 25 -13.97 -4.21 23.60
C GLY A 25 -13.79 -3.23 24.75
N ASN A 26 -13.95 -3.73 25.97
CA ASN A 26 -13.93 -2.95 27.22
C ASN A 26 -13.08 -3.62 28.32
N ASN A 27 -12.15 -4.49 27.95
CA ASN A 27 -11.34 -5.23 28.90
C ASN A 27 -9.84 -4.96 28.66
N LEU A 28 -9.17 -4.39 29.66
CA LEU A 28 -7.77 -3.98 29.57
C LEU A 28 -6.79 -5.14 29.33
N THR A 29 -7.17 -6.40 29.53
CA THR A 29 -6.29 -7.57 29.34
C THR A 29 -6.71 -8.48 28.18
N SER A 30 -8.01 -8.68 27.93
CA SER A 30 -8.50 -9.62 26.90
C SER A 30 -8.92 -8.97 25.58
N GLY A 31 -9.04 -7.65 25.55
CA GLY A 31 -9.24 -6.88 24.33
C GLY A 31 -10.07 -5.61 24.54
N VAL A 32 -9.62 -4.53 23.92
CA VAL A 32 -10.18 -3.17 24.15
C VAL A 32 -10.14 -2.33 22.87
N ASP A 33 -11.11 -1.43 22.68
CA ASP A 33 -11.02 -0.39 21.62
C ASP A 33 -10.55 0.97 22.17
N CYS A 34 -10.38 1.96 21.29
CA CYS A 34 -9.80 3.27 21.63
C CYS A 34 -10.54 3.96 22.78
N SER A 35 -11.87 4.08 22.66
CA SER A 35 -12.72 4.70 23.68
C SER A 35 -12.92 3.82 24.92
N GLY A 36 -12.88 2.50 24.78
CA GLY A 36 -12.92 1.54 25.88
C GLY A 36 -11.67 1.64 26.77
N LEU A 37 -10.48 1.81 26.18
CA LEU A 37 -9.23 1.98 26.92
C LEU A 37 -9.29 3.22 27.79
N VAL A 38 -9.71 4.35 27.22
CA VAL A 38 -9.90 5.62 27.94
C VAL A 38 -10.94 5.46 29.04
N GLN A 39 -12.10 4.85 28.74
CA GLN A 39 -13.16 4.65 29.71
C GLN A 39 -12.70 3.82 30.91
N GLN A 40 -12.06 2.67 30.67
CA GLN A 40 -11.62 1.77 31.74
C GLN A 40 -10.49 2.39 32.59
N ALA A 41 -9.55 3.10 31.95
CA ALA A 41 -8.46 3.77 32.66
C ALA A 41 -8.97 4.84 33.62
N PHE A 42 -10.00 5.61 33.24
CA PHE A 42 -10.60 6.63 34.10
C PHE A 42 -11.58 6.03 35.14
N ALA A 43 -12.34 5.01 34.77
CA ALA A 43 -13.32 4.35 35.66
C ALA A 43 -12.64 3.69 36.87
N ALA A 44 -11.42 3.15 36.70
CA ALA A 44 -10.62 2.60 37.79
C ALA A 44 -10.31 3.62 38.90
N HIS A 45 -10.39 4.92 38.59
CA HIS A 45 -10.18 6.02 39.52
C HIS A 45 -11.47 6.79 39.84
N GLY A 46 -12.64 6.20 39.56
CA GLY A 46 -13.94 6.78 39.91
C GLY A 46 -14.44 7.88 38.96
N ILE A 47 -13.78 8.11 37.82
CA ILE A 47 -14.25 9.04 36.80
C ILE A 47 -14.99 8.27 35.70
N GLN A 48 -16.31 8.48 35.61
CA GLN A 48 -17.11 7.86 34.57
C GLN A 48 -17.07 8.68 33.28
N LEU A 49 -16.52 8.09 32.22
CA LEU A 49 -16.55 8.66 30.88
C LEU A 49 -17.60 7.94 30.02
N PRO A 50 -18.25 8.65 29.07
CA PRO A 50 -19.10 8.02 28.06
C PRO A 50 -18.35 6.93 27.28
N ARG A 51 -19.08 5.94 26.76
CA ARG A 51 -18.48 4.75 26.13
C ARG A 51 -17.75 5.04 24.82
N VAL A 52 -18.23 6.01 24.05
CA VAL A 52 -17.89 6.19 22.63
C VAL A 52 -17.18 7.51 22.37
N THR A 53 -16.24 7.51 21.41
CA THR A 53 -15.36 8.64 21.10
C THR A 53 -16.10 9.97 20.88
N TYR A 54 -17.21 9.94 20.11
CA TYR A 54 -18.01 11.13 19.79
C TYR A 54 -18.76 11.73 20.98
N GLN A 55 -18.89 10.99 22.09
CA GLN A 55 -19.38 11.54 23.36
C GLN A 55 -18.22 12.00 24.24
N GLN A 56 -17.12 11.24 24.29
CA GLN A 56 -15.93 11.58 25.08
C GLN A 56 -15.30 12.91 24.68
N ILE A 57 -15.32 13.27 23.39
CA ILE A 57 -14.79 14.55 22.90
C ILE A 57 -15.51 15.77 23.50
N ASN A 58 -16.69 15.60 24.07
CA ASN A 58 -17.46 16.69 24.69
C ASN A 58 -17.27 16.78 26.21
N VAL A 59 -16.46 15.89 26.80
CA VAL A 59 -16.20 15.88 28.24
C VAL A 59 -15.01 16.77 28.59
N GLY A 60 -15.18 17.60 29.61
CA GLY A 60 -14.12 18.46 30.13
C GLY A 60 -13.86 19.73 29.29
N SER A 61 -12.70 20.35 29.52
CA SER A 61 -12.33 21.62 28.88
C SER A 61 -11.49 21.41 27.64
N SER A 62 -11.65 22.25 26.60
CA SER A 62 -10.80 22.20 25.41
C SER A 62 -9.37 22.63 25.75
N VAL A 63 -8.39 21.87 25.25
CA VAL A 63 -6.96 22.14 25.42
C VAL A 63 -6.29 22.13 24.05
N PRO A 64 -5.59 23.21 23.66
CA PRO A 64 -4.82 23.22 22.43
C PRO A 64 -3.58 22.30 22.56
N LEU A 65 -3.13 21.74 21.43
CA LEU A 65 -2.02 20.77 21.35
C LEU A 65 -0.77 21.18 22.16
N ASN A 66 -0.41 22.46 22.15
CA ASN A 66 0.76 23.00 22.84
C ASN A 66 0.57 23.24 24.35
N LYS A 67 -0.64 23.06 24.88
CA LYS A 67 -0.96 23.14 26.31
C LYS A 67 -1.35 21.78 26.89
N LEU A 68 -1.19 20.71 26.12
CA LEU A 68 -1.44 19.36 26.60
C LEU A 68 -0.51 19.04 27.77
N THR A 69 -1.10 18.53 28.84
CA THR A 69 -0.41 17.98 30.01
C THR A 69 -0.78 16.52 30.17
N ALA A 70 0.10 15.73 30.79
CA ALA A 70 -0.16 14.32 31.05
C ALA A 70 -1.56 14.13 31.67
N GLY A 71 -2.32 13.17 31.15
CA GLY A 71 -3.71 12.89 31.53
C GLY A 71 -4.77 13.53 30.64
N ASP A 72 -4.41 14.48 29.77
CA ASP A 72 -5.35 15.03 28.78
C ASP A 72 -5.71 13.97 27.73
N LEU A 73 -6.95 13.99 27.26
CA LEU A 73 -7.40 13.15 26.15
C LEU A 73 -7.06 13.82 24.82
N VAL A 74 -6.64 13.02 23.84
CA VAL A 74 -6.32 13.47 22.47
C VAL A 74 -7.22 12.73 21.49
N PHE A 75 -7.89 13.49 20.62
CA PHE A 75 -8.89 12.99 19.68
C PHE A 75 -8.43 13.17 18.25
N PHE A 76 -8.80 12.22 17.39
CA PHE A 76 -8.37 12.18 15.99
C PHE A 76 -9.50 11.79 15.03
N ASP A 77 -9.38 12.25 13.79
CA ASP A 77 -10.16 11.84 12.61
C ASP A 77 -9.28 10.90 11.78
N THR A 78 -9.37 9.59 12.05
CA THR A 78 -8.56 8.56 11.41
C THR A 78 -9.26 7.78 10.32
N ASP A 79 -10.59 7.84 10.25
CA ASP A 79 -11.39 7.26 9.19
C ASP A 79 -11.62 8.25 8.03
N ARG A 80 -10.85 8.08 6.96
CA ARG A 80 -10.97 8.89 5.75
C ARG A 80 -12.31 8.75 5.01
N LYS A 81 -13.16 7.78 5.37
CA LYS A 81 -14.48 7.59 4.78
C LYS A 81 -15.58 8.37 5.51
N LYS A 82 -15.34 8.80 6.75
CA LYS A 82 -16.33 9.49 7.57
C LYS A 82 -15.66 10.54 8.45
N VAL A 83 -15.93 11.81 8.13
CA VAL A 83 -15.42 12.95 8.90
C VAL A 83 -16.00 12.95 10.31
N GLY A 84 -15.13 13.02 11.31
CA GLY A 84 -15.52 13.11 12.71
C GLY A 84 -14.54 12.42 13.67
N PRO A 85 -14.73 12.59 14.99
CA PRO A 85 -13.85 11.98 15.99
C PRO A 85 -14.10 10.48 16.10
N ASP A 86 -13.32 9.69 15.38
CA ASP A 86 -13.37 8.23 15.40
C ASP A 86 -12.33 7.59 16.34
N HIS A 87 -11.27 8.33 16.70
CA HIS A 87 -10.19 7.80 17.51
C HIS A 87 -9.81 8.68 18.71
N VAL A 88 -9.35 8.05 19.80
CA VAL A 88 -8.97 8.72 21.05
C VAL A 88 -7.81 8.01 21.76
N GLY A 89 -7.02 8.76 22.51
CA GLY A 89 -6.04 8.24 23.45
C GLY A 89 -5.77 9.19 24.63
N ILE A 90 -4.87 8.77 25.53
CA ILE A 90 -4.47 9.53 26.72
C ILE A 90 -3.07 10.08 26.50
N TYR A 91 -2.90 11.40 26.56
CA TYR A 91 -1.60 12.05 26.47
C TYR A 91 -0.76 11.74 27.71
N ILE A 92 0.48 11.31 27.50
CA ILE A 92 1.39 10.86 28.56
C ILE A 92 2.59 11.79 28.74
N GLY A 93 2.57 12.97 28.10
CA GLY A 93 3.69 13.90 28.08
C GLY A 93 4.70 13.63 26.95
N GLY A 94 5.62 14.57 26.75
CA GLY A 94 6.72 14.43 25.78
C GLY A 94 6.26 14.22 24.33
N GLY A 95 5.09 14.74 23.96
CA GLY A 95 4.53 14.54 22.62
C GLY A 95 3.99 13.14 22.37
N LYS A 96 3.79 12.30 23.39
CA LYS A 96 3.35 10.91 23.24
C LYS A 96 1.98 10.67 23.86
N PHE A 97 1.27 9.65 23.37
CA PHE A 97 -0.02 9.24 23.91
C PHE A 97 -0.19 7.71 23.84
N ILE A 98 -0.95 7.15 24.77
CA ILE A 98 -1.31 5.73 24.80
C ILE A 98 -2.72 5.54 24.23
N HIS A 99 -2.90 4.53 23.38
CA HIS A 99 -4.17 4.28 22.71
C HIS A 99 -4.30 2.83 22.22
N ALA A 100 -5.54 2.42 21.89
CA ALA A 100 -5.82 1.18 21.16
C ALA A 100 -6.09 1.53 19.67
N PRO A 101 -5.15 1.30 18.74
CA PRO A 101 -5.17 1.83 17.36
C PRO A 101 -6.34 1.38 16.48
N ARG A 102 -6.41 0.08 16.17
CA ARG A 102 -7.34 -0.51 15.19
C ARG A 102 -7.25 -2.03 15.23
N THR A 103 -8.21 -2.71 14.60
CA THR A 103 -8.20 -4.17 14.40
C THR A 103 -6.89 -4.63 13.76
N GLY A 104 -6.33 -5.73 14.27
CA GLY A 104 -5.05 -6.29 13.82
C GLY A 104 -3.81 -5.64 14.45
N ASP A 105 -4.00 -4.76 15.44
CA ASP A 105 -2.93 -4.08 16.16
C ASP A 105 -3.26 -4.05 17.66
N ASN A 106 -2.27 -3.70 18.49
CA ASN A 106 -2.35 -3.79 19.94
C ASN A 106 -2.29 -2.41 20.59
N VAL A 107 -2.75 -2.30 21.83
CA VAL A 107 -2.57 -1.09 22.64
C VAL A 107 -1.09 -0.74 22.71
N LYS A 108 -0.76 0.50 22.36
CA LYS A 108 0.62 0.97 22.23
C LYS A 108 0.73 2.46 22.53
N ILE A 109 1.98 2.92 22.61
CA ILE A 109 2.31 4.34 22.71
C ILE A 109 2.72 4.82 21.31
N SER A 110 2.07 5.88 20.86
CA SER A 110 2.41 6.55 19.60
C SER A 110 2.81 7.99 19.86
N SER A 111 3.46 8.63 18.88
CA SER A 111 3.83 10.04 18.97
C SER A 111 2.76 10.91 18.33
N LEU A 112 2.38 12.00 18.97
CA LEU A 112 1.61 13.09 18.35
C LEU A 112 2.40 13.78 17.24
N GLY A 113 3.72 13.59 17.20
CA GLY A 113 4.58 14.02 16.12
C GLY A 113 4.58 13.09 14.90
N ASP A 114 4.01 11.87 15.01
CA ASP A 114 3.87 10.98 13.86
C ASP A 114 2.88 11.60 12.87
N SER A 115 3.26 11.69 11.59
CA SER A 115 2.44 12.32 10.54
C SER A 115 1.02 11.74 10.47
N TYR A 116 0.88 10.45 10.79
CA TYR A 116 -0.42 9.81 10.90
C TYR A 116 -1.32 10.52 11.92
N TYR A 117 -0.85 10.76 13.15
CA TYR A 117 -1.65 11.35 14.21
C TYR A 117 -1.66 12.88 14.18
N SER A 118 -0.58 13.53 13.76
CA SER A 118 -0.52 14.99 13.70
C SER A 118 -1.53 15.59 12.71
N ASP A 119 -1.69 14.96 11.54
CA ASP A 119 -2.59 15.43 10.47
C ASP A 119 -4.07 15.18 10.81
N ARG A 120 -4.30 14.29 11.76
CA ARG A 120 -5.62 13.81 12.15
C ARG A 120 -6.05 14.36 13.49
N PHE A 121 -5.19 15.11 14.18
CA PHE A 121 -5.48 15.66 15.50
C PHE A 121 -6.64 16.64 15.41
N MET A 122 -7.70 16.36 16.16
CA MET A 122 -8.90 17.20 16.22
C MET A 122 -8.91 18.08 17.45
N ALA A 123 -8.68 17.48 18.63
CA ALA A 123 -8.87 18.18 19.89
C ALA A 123 -8.09 17.54 21.04
N GLY A 124 -7.66 18.39 21.98
CA GLY A 124 -7.29 17.99 23.33
C GLY A 124 -8.43 18.27 24.30
N ARG A 125 -8.69 17.37 25.26
CA ARG A 125 -9.66 17.56 26.34
C ARG A 125 -9.07 17.27 27.70
N ARG A 126 -9.26 18.20 28.64
CA ARG A 126 -8.89 18.03 30.05
C ARG A 126 -10.12 17.68 30.87
N VAL A 127 -10.15 16.47 31.40
CA VAL A 127 -11.23 15.98 32.26
C VAL A 127 -11.13 16.67 33.62
N GLN A 128 -12.25 17.18 34.14
CA GLN A 128 -12.28 17.84 35.44
C GLN A 128 -11.97 16.84 36.55
N GLY A 129 -11.22 17.28 37.58
CA GLY A 129 -10.82 16.43 38.70
C GLY A 129 -9.49 15.68 38.53
N VAL A 130 -8.80 15.84 37.40
CA VAL A 130 -7.45 15.29 37.15
C VAL A 130 -6.38 16.37 37.33
N ALA A 131 -5.40 16.16 38.21
CA ALA A 131 -4.25 17.07 38.39
C ALA A 131 -3.08 16.66 37.47
N GLY A 132 -2.58 17.60 36.67
CA GLY A 132 -1.50 17.36 35.70
C GLY A 132 -0.13 17.22 36.36
N GLY A 133 0.54 16.10 36.11
CA GLY A 133 1.91 15.84 36.54
C GLY A 133 2.92 16.59 35.66
N GLY A 134 3.63 17.56 36.25
CA GLY A 134 4.74 18.27 35.64
C GLY A 134 5.96 18.20 36.55
N ALA A 135 7.05 17.61 36.06
CA ALA A 135 8.34 17.60 36.73
C ALA A 135 8.90 19.03 36.83
N GLY A 136 8.99 19.53 38.06
CA GLY A 136 9.96 20.51 38.56
C GLY A 136 10.13 21.84 37.83
N SER A 137 9.37 22.85 38.23
CA SER A 137 9.92 24.22 38.32
C SER A 137 9.52 24.82 39.67
N VAL A 138 10.53 25.36 40.34
CA VAL A 138 10.55 25.86 41.71
C VAL A 138 9.58 27.03 41.94
N SER A 139 9.04 27.02 43.16
CA SER A 139 8.26 27.98 43.95
C SER A 139 8.10 29.44 43.50
N GLY A 140 6.94 30.01 43.88
CA GLY A 140 6.86 31.38 44.38
C GLY A 140 5.68 32.18 43.83
N GLY A 141 4.75 32.58 44.70
CA GLY A 141 3.55 33.32 44.32
C GLY A 141 3.75 34.84 44.19
N GLY A 142 2.65 35.52 43.83
CA GLY A 142 2.44 36.94 44.07
C GLY A 142 2.79 37.88 42.91
N ALA A 143 1.73 38.43 42.31
CA ALA A 143 1.59 39.71 41.58
C ALA A 143 2.85 40.57 41.32
N ASP A 144 3.09 40.91 40.06
CA ASP A 144 2.93 42.27 39.53
C ASP A 144 3.29 42.35 38.03
N SER A 145 2.62 43.24 37.33
CA SER A 145 2.71 43.47 35.88
C SER A 145 4.09 43.98 35.44
N VAL A 146 4.80 43.19 34.62
CA VAL A 146 5.99 43.63 33.87
C VAL A 146 5.70 43.51 32.36
N PRO A 147 5.98 44.52 31.52
CA PRO A 147 5.82 44.43 30.07
C PRO A 147 6.79 43.39 29.47
N ALA A 148 6.35 42.63 28.46
CA ALA A 148 7.17 41.61 27.81
C ALA A 148 8.44 42.22 27.17
N PRO A 149 9.60 41.53 27.23
CA PRO A 149 10.87 42.07 26.72
C PRO A 149 10.88 42.19 25.20
N ILE A 150 11.56 43.23 24.71
CA ILE A 150 11.85 43.51 23.29
C ILE A 150 12.95 42.54 22.84
N LEU A 151 12.69 41.71 21.84
CA LEU A 151 13.61 40.66 21.37
C LEU A 151 14.36 41.12 20.11
N GLU A 152 15.67 40.90 20.07
CA GLU A 152 16.53 41.16 18.91
C GLU A 152 16.17 40.26 17.72
N ALA A 153 16.49 40.68 16.49
CA ALA A 153 16.06 39.98 15.26
C ALA A 153 16.51 38.50 15.18
N THR A 154 17.72 38.21 15.68
CA THR A 154 18.31 36.87 15.78
C THR A 154 17.61 36.01 16.82
N GLU A 155 17.29 36.57 17.99
CA GLU A 155 16.60 35.89 19.08
C GLU A 155 15.13 35.58 18.72
N LEU A 156 14.50 36.48 17.97
CA LEU A 156 13.18 36.25 17.37
C LEU A 156 13.24 35.10 16.36
N ALA A 157 14.24 35.08 15.47
CA ALA A 157 14.40 34.03 14.46
C ALA A 157 14.63 32.65 15.11
N GLU A 158 15.55 32.56 16.08
CA GLU A 158 15.87 31.34 16.84
C GLU A 158 14.66 30.79 17.61
N ARG A 159 13.85 31.66 18.23
CA ARG A 159 12.64 31.26 18.97
C ARG A 159 11.57 30.59 18.09
N TYR A 160 11.64 30.77 16.78
CA TYR A 160 10.76 30.11 15.80
C TYR A 160 11.46 29.02 14.99
N GLY A 161 12.69 28.65 15.34
CA GLY A 161 13.44 27.58 14.68
C GLY A 161 13.82 27.91 13.24
N MET A 162 13.96 29.20 12.90
CA MET A 162 14.36 29.67 11.57
C MET A 162 15.60 30.55 11.67
N SER A 163 16.54 30.45 10.75
CA SER A 163 17.75 31.29 10.78
C SER A 163 17.44 32.71 10.30
N TYR A 164 18.17 33.70 10.80
CA TYR A 164 18.15 35.06 10.24
C TYR A 164 18.43 35.04 8.72
N ALA A 165 19.36 34.18 8.28
CA ALA A 165 19.67 33.98 6.87
C ALA A 165 18.46 33.52 6.04
N PHE A 166 17.57 32.69 6.61
CA PHE A 166 16.33 32.28 5.94
C PHE A 166 15.39 33.47 5.73
N PHE A 167 15.17 34.28 6.77
CA PHE A 167 14.37 35.50 6.65
C PHE A 167 14.96 36.48 5.64
N ASP A 168 16.27 36.68 5.65
CA ASP A 168 16.95 37.59 4.71
C ASP A 168 16.85 37.11 3.25
N SER A 169 16.81 35.80 3.03
CA SER A 169 16.67 35.18 1.70
C SER A 169 15.28 35.32 1.08
N GLN A 170 14.25 35.68 1.87
CA GLN A 170 12.85 35.73 1.43
C GLN A 170 12.32 37.17 1.53
N PRO A 171 12.04 37.88 0.41
CA PRO A 171 11.67 39.30 0.45
C PRO A 171 10.47 39.63 1.35
N GLU A 172 9.43 38.80 1.32
CA GLU A 172 8.24 38.95 2.17
C GLU A 172 8.58 38.77 3.66
N LEU A 173 9.39 37.77 3.99
CA LEU A 173 9.74 37.46 5.37
C LEU A 173 10.77 38.45 5.94
N LYS A 174 11.68 38.95 5.09
CA LYS A 174 12.63 40.03 5.42
C LYS A 174 11.90 41.31 5.83
N GLY A 175 10.88 41.69 5.05
CA GLY A 175 10.02 42.83 5.37
C GLY A 175 9.31 42.65 6.71
N LEU A 176 8.68 41.47 6.90
CA LEU A 176 7.99 41.13 8.14
C LEU A 176 8.92 41.16 9.37
N LEU A 177 10.14 40.61 9.25
CA LEU A 177 11.11 40.62 10.34
C LEU A 177 11.52 42.05 10.70
N LYS A 178 11.74 42.92 9.71
CA LYS A 178 12.07 44.34 9.92
C LYS A 178 10.94 45.11 10.60
N GLU A 179 9.69 44.86 10.22
CA GLU A 179 8.52 45.47 10.86
C GLU A 179 8.36 45.00 12.31
N ALA A 180 8.59 43.72 12.56
CA ALA A 180 8.49 43.13 13.88
C ALA A 180 9.54 43.66 14.85
N THR A 181 10.79 43.85 14.39
CA THR A 181 11.88 44.38 15.21
C THR A 181 11.71 45.88 15.46
N THR A 182 11.44 46.67 14.41
CA THR A 182 11.24 48.13 14.54
C THR A 182 10.02 48.47 15.40
N GLY A 183 8.94 47.68 15.25
CA GLY A 183 7.70 47.86 15.98
C GLY A 183 7.65 47.16 17.34
N GLN A 184 8.73 46.50 17.76
CA GLN A 184 8.83 45.78 19.04
C GLN A 184 7.68 44.78 19.26
N TRP A 185 7.39 43.96 18.24
CA TRP A 185 6.25 43.05 18.29
C TRP A 185 6.48 41.93 19.30
N THR A 186 5.39 41.53 19.97
CA THR A 186 5.41 40.30 20.76
C THR A 186 5.58 39.09 19.86
N ALA A 187 6.16 38.03 20.42
CA ALA A 187 6.22 36.71 19.80
C ALA A 187 4.86 36.26 19.22
N GLY A 188 3.77 36.37 19.99
CA GLY A 188 2.44 36.00 19.52
C GLY A 188 1.98 36.79 18.27
N ARG A 189 2.26 38.10 18.23
CA ARG A 189 1.92 38.97 17.09
C ARG A 189 2.75 38.62 15.86
N PHE A 190 4.05 38.41 16.02
CA PHE A 190 4.92 38.00 14.92
C PHE A 190 4.48 36.67 14.34
N GLN A 191 4.20 35.67 15.18
CA GLN A 191 3.74 34.36 14.74
C GLN A 191 2.41 34.42 13.99
N ALA A 192 1.46 35.24 14.45
CA ALA A 192 0.18 35.44 13.76
C ALA A 192 0.39 36.09 12.38
N SER A 193 1.28 37.07 12.29
CA SER A 193 1.58 37.78 11.05
C SER A 193 2.34 36.90 10.06
N LEU A 194 3.30 36.09 10.55
CA LEU A 194 4.01 35.09 9.77
C LEU A 194 3.05 34.09 9.12
N LYS A 195 2.04 33.61 9.87
CA LYS A 195 1.02 32.69 9.35
C LYS A 195 0.14 33.30 8.25
N ASN A 196 0.05 34.62 8.18
CA ASN A 196 -0.74 35.34 7.17
C ASN A 196 0.04 35.64 5.89
N THR A 197 1.37 35.51 5.91
CA THR A 197 2.20 35.67 4.70
C THR A 197 1.74 34.75 3.58
N LYS A 198 1.93 35.19 2.34
CA LYS A 198 1.68 34.38 1.16
C LYS A 198 2.57 33.13 1.20
N TRP A 199 3.85 33.31 1.54
CA TRP A 199 4.78 32.20 1.75
C TRP A 199 4.24 31.12 2.68
N TRP A 200 3.72 31.50 3.85
CA TRP A 200 3.19 30.52 4.82
C TRP A 200 1.94 29.82 4.31
N ARG A 201 1.01 30.56 3.67
CA ARG A 201 -0.27 30.00 3.21
C ARG A 201 -0.13 29.09 1.99
N GLU A 202 0.84 29.36 1.11
CA GLU A 202 1.04 28.61 -0.13
C GLU A 202 2.06 27.47 -0.01
N SER A 203 2.89 27.46 1.04
CA SER A 203 3.83 26.38 1.30
C SER A 203 3.22 25.31 2.23
N SER A 204 3.50 24.04 1.99
CA SER A 204 3.23 22.97 2.98
C SER A 204 4.21 23.08 4.16
N LYS A 205 3.91 22.40 5.28
CA LYS A 205 4.85 22.35 6.43
C LYS A 205 6.20 21.75 6.03
N THR A 206 6.20 20.64 5.29
CA THR A 206 7.41 19.98 4.78
C THR A 206 8.20 20.88 3.82
N SER A 207 7.53 21.61 2.92
CA SER A 207 8.18 22.59 2.05
C SER A 207 8.85 23.70 2.86
N ARG A 208 8.18 24.22 3.89
CA ARG A 208 8.76 25.27 4.75
C ARG A 208 9.99 24.76 5.48
N GLU A 209 9.93 23.58 6.09
CA GLU A 209 11.07 22.95 6.78
C GLU A 209 12.25 22.71 5.82
N ALA A 210 11.97 22.22 4.61
CA ALA A 210 13.00 22.02 3.58
C ALA A 210 13.64 23.34 3.12
N GLN A 211 12.84 24.40 2.92
CA GLN A 211 13.34 25.72 2.54
C GLN A 211 14.17 26.37 3.66
N VAL A 212 13.76 26.21 4.92
CA VAL A 212 14.52 26.67 6.09
C VAL A 212 15.86 25.95 6.16
N LEU A 213 15.87 24.61 6.05
CA LEU A 213 17.10 23.81 6.06
C LEU A 213 18.03 24.19 4.90
N ALA A 214 17.49 24.39 3.70
CA ALA A 214 18.27 24.80 2.53
C ALA A 214 18.99 26.13 2.71
N ALA A 215 18.40 27.06 3.48
CA ALA A 215 19.00 28.36 3.77
C ALA A 215 19.91 28.35 5.01
N SER A 216 19.57 27.59 6.04
CA SER A 216 20.33 27.54 7.31
C SER A 216 21.54 26.61 7.23
N ASP A 217 21.43 25.50 6.50
CA ASP A 217 22.51 24.53 6.29
C ASP A 217 22.42 23.92 4.86
N PRO A 218 22.96 24.62 3.85
CA PRO A 218 22.94 24.16 2.47
C PRO A 218 23.72 22.85 2.23
N ALA A 219 24.67 22.50 3.11
CA ALA A 219 25.43 21.26 2.99
C ALA A 219 24.56 20.07 3.42
N SER A 220 23.94 20.15 4.59
CA SER A 220 23.01 19.13 5.09
C SER A 220 21.78 18.98 4.18
N TYR A 221 21.24 20.08 3.65
CA TYR A 221 20.15 20.01 2.67
C TYR A 221 20.57 19.25 1.40
N ARG A 222 21.74 19.56 0.82
CA ARG A 222 22.23 18.85 -0.37
C ARG A 222 22.47 17.36 -0.09
N ALA A 223 23.06 17.03 1.06
CA ALA A 223 23.27 15.64 1.47
C ALA A 223 21.93 14.88 1.63
N SER A 224 20.93 15.51 2.27
CA SER A 224 19.58 14.94 2.42
C SER A 224 18.90 14.72 1.08
N MET A 225 18.96 15.71 0.17
CA MET A 225 18.40 15.59 -1.18
C MET A 225 19.07 14.46 -1.98
N GLU A 226 20.39 14.29 -1.86
CA GLU A 226 21.10 13.22 -2.55
C GLU A 226 20.74 11.83 -1.99
N ALA A 227 20.71 11.70 -0.66
CA ALA A 227 20.25 10.47 0.00
C ALA A 227 18.82 10.10 -0.43
N GLN A 228 17.92 11.10 -0.52
CA GLN A 228 16.56 10.90 -1.00
C GLN A 228 16.51 10.47 -2.47
N ARG A 229 17.37 11.06 -3.32
CA ARG A 229 17.47 10.66 -4.74
C ARG A 229 17.94 9.23 -4.89
N GLU A 230 18.93 8.79 -4.12
CA GLU A 230 19.38 7.39 -4.20
C GLU A 230 18.35 6.42 -3.67
N ALA A 231 17.64 6.75 -2.58
CA ALA A 231 16.51 5.95 -2.11
C ALA A 231 15.41 5.83 -3.19
N LEU A 232 15.09 6.92 -3.88
CA LEU A 232 14.10 6.93 -4.96
C LEU A 232 14.58 6.22 -6.23
N ARG A 233 15.89 6.26 -6.53
CA ARG A 233 16.47 5.47 -7.62
C ARG A 233 16.38 3.97 -7.31
N ALA A 234 16.69 3.57 -6.08
CA ALA A 234 16.52 2.18 -5.64
C ALA A 234 15.06 1.74 -5.73
N ALA A 235 14.11 2.58 -5.27
CA ALA A 235 12.68 2.31 -5.39
C ALA A 235 12.22 2.20 -6.86
N ALA A 236 12.73 3.04 -7.76
CA ALA A 236 12.45 2.95 -9.19
C ALA A 236 12.92 1.62 -9.79
N VAL A 237 14.16 1.20 -9.49
CA VAL A 237 14.71 -0.09 -9.92
C VAL A 237 13.88 -1.24 -9.37
N GLN A 238 13.52 -1.21 -8.08
CA GLN A 238 12.69 -2.23 -7.45
C GLN A 238 11.30 -2.32 -8.11
N ALA A 239 10.68 -1.18 -8.43
CA ALA A 239 9.41 -1.13 -9.14
C ALA A 239 9.51 -1.59 -10.61
N GLY A 240 10.69 -1.50 -11.22
CA GLY A 240 10.88 -1.72 -12.65
C GLY A 240 10.70 -0.46 -13.51
N ALA A 241 10.74 0.72 -12.89
CA ALA A 241 10.60 2.00 -13.56
C ALA A 241 11.95 2.51 -14.11
N ILE A 242 11.93 3.02 -15.34
CA ILE A 242 13.09 3.59 -16.02
C ILE A 242 12.97 5.12 -15.97
N LEU A 243 13.71 5.75 -15.05
CA LEU A 243 13.69 7.20 -14.86
C LEU A 243 14.93 7.88 -15.42
N THR A 244 14.73 8.98 -16.12
CA THR A 244 15.79 9.95 -16.42
C THR A 244 16.21 10.70 -15.14
N ASN A 245 17.42 11.29 -15.15
CA ASN A 245 17.89 12.13 -14.05
C ASN A 245 16.94 13.30 -13.75
N LYS A 246 16.29 13.86 -14.78
CA LYS A 246 15.31 14.95 -14.63
C LYS A 246 14.07 14.47 -13.87
N GLN A 247 13.51 13.32 -14.23
CA GLN A 247 12.34 12.75 -13.56
C GLN A 247 12.65 12.35 -12.12
N LEU A 248 13.85 11.80 -11.86
CA LEU A 248 14.30 11.47 -10.51
C LEU A 248 14.42 12.75 -9.64
N SER A 249 14.98 13.83 -10.19
CA SER A 249 15.03 15.13 -9.50
C SER A 249 13.65 15.70 -9.21
N GLU A 250 12.71 15.57 -10.15
CA GLU A 250 11.33 16.00 -9.96
C GLU A 250 10.64 15.19 -8.84
N LEU A 251 10.78 13.87 -8.87
CA LEU A 251 10.23 12.99 -7.83
C LEU A 251 10.80 13.32 -6.45
N ALA A 252 12.12 13.48 -6.34
CA ALA A 252 12.78 13.86 -5.08
C ALA A 252 12.28 15.21 -4.55
N ARG A 253 12.14 16.21 -5.44
CA ARG A 253 11.55 17.49 -5.07
C ARG A 253 10.14 17.32 -4.56
N ASN A 254 9.32 16.49 -5.21
CA ASN A 254 7.95 16.31 -4.80
C ASN A 254 7.81 15.61 -3.44
N VAL A 255 8.69 14.66 -3.14
CA VAL A 255 8.77 14.04 -1.82
C VAL A 255 9.15 15.06 -0.76
N VAL A 256 10.23 15.81 -0.98
CA VAL A 256 10.74 16.75 0.03
C VAL A 256 9.84 17.95 0.24
N HIS A 257 9.35 18.56 -0.84
CA HIS A 257 8.54 19.78 -0.76
C HIS A 257 7.06 19.50 -0.56
N PHE A 258 6.50 18.47 -1.18
CA PHE A 258 5.06 18.20 -1.11
C PHE A 258 4.72 17.02 -0.21
N GLY A 259 5.71 16.37 0.41
CA GLY A 259 5.48 15.27 1.36
C GLY A 259 4.81 14.06 0.70
N TRP A 260 5.16 13.76 -0.56
CA TRP A 260 4.55 12.65 -1.28
C TRP A 260 4.70 11.33 -0.52
N ASN A 261 3.59 10.65 -0.31
CA ASN A 261 3.56 9.33 0.31
C ASN A 261 3.86 8.21 -0.68
N GLU A 262 4.01 6.99 -0.17
CA GLU A 262 4.34 5.80 -0.97
C GLU A 262 3.38 5.57 -2.15
N ALA A 263 2.07 5.76 -1.99
CA ALA A 263 1.11 5.60 -3.07
C ALA A 263 1.33 6.63 -4.20
N GLN A 264 1.68 7.86 -3.86
CA GLN A 264 2.00 8.90 -4.85
C GLN A 264 3.32 8.61 -5.57
N ILE A 265 4.31 8.11 -4.84
CA ILE A 265 5.60 7.66 -5.41
C ILE A 265 5.34 6.50 -6.37
N ASN A 266 4.64 5.45 -5.94
CA ASN A 266 4.32 4.28 -6.75
C ASN A 266 3.50 4.65 -7.99
N ASN A 267 2.53 5.56 -7.85
CA ASN A 267 1.78 6.07 -9.01
C ASN A 267 2.67 6.85 -9.99
N PHE A 268 3.68 7.57 -9.52
CA PHE A 268 4.66 8.22 -10.39
C PHE A 268 5.57 7.20 -11.06
N LEU A 269 6.17 6.29 -10.30
CA LEU A 269 7.06 5.24 -10.81
C LEU A 269 6.37 4.37 -11.85
N GLY A 270 5.12 3.97 -11.58
CA GLY A 270 4.37 3.10 -12.47
C GLY A 270 4.06 3.70 -13.83
N LYS A 271 4.08 5.04 -14.00
CA LYS A 271 3.96 5.68 -15.32
C LYS A 271 5.20 5.47 -16.20
N TYR A 272 6.33 5.17 -15.57
CA TYR A 272 7.63 5.01 -16.21
C TYR A 272 8.13 3.57 -16.18
N ILE A 273 7.25 2.60 -15.91
CA ILE A 273 7.52 1.20 -16.22
C ILE A 273 7.46 1.06 -17.73
N ASP A 274 8.58 0.67 -18.32
CA ASP A 274 8.67 0.42 -19.74
C ASP A 274 9.60 -0.75 -20.04
N PHE A 275 9.57 -1.21 -21.29
CA PHE A 275 10.45 -2.27 -21.74
C PHE A 275 11.91 -1.83 -21.75
N THR A 276 12.78 -2.72 -21.32
CA THR A 276 14.22 -2.63 -21.57
C THR A 276 14.54 -2.92 -23.03
N ASP A 277 15.78 -2.68 -23.45
CA ASP A 277 16.28 -3.03 -24.79
C ASP A 277 16.10 -4.52 -25.15
N LYS A 278 15.93 -5.38 -24.13
CA LYS A 278 15.67 -6.82 -24.29
C LYS A 278 14.19 -7.16 -24.35
N HIS A 279 13.30 -6.18 -24.53
CA HIS A 279 11.84 -6.37 -24.53
C HIS A 279 11.30 -7.02 -23.25
N THR A 280 11.94 -6.79 -22.10
CA THR A 280 11.48 -7.28 -20.79
C THR A 280 11.26 -6.13 -19.81
N LEU A 281 10.32 -6.31 -18.87
CA LEU A 281 10.14 -5.41 -17.74
C LEU A 281 11.07 -5.82 -16.58
N GLY A 282 11.54 -4.83 -15.82
CA GLY A 282 12.41 -5.04 -14.65
C GLY A 282 11.65 -5.08 -13.33
N GLY A 283 12.36 -5.41 -12.25
CA GLY A 283 11.84 -5.32 -10.87
C GLY A 283 10.52 -6.09 -10.65
N MET A 284 9.67 -5.54 -9.79
CA MET A 284 8.35 -6.09 -9.48
C MET A 284 7.43 -6.11 -10.71
N ALA A 285 7.52 -5.13 -11.62
CA ALA A 285 6.76 -5.13 -12.86
C ALA A 285 7.13 -6.33 -13.76
N GLY A 286 8.41 -6.70 -13.80
CA GLY A 286 8.92 -7.89 -14.49
C GLY A 286 8.42 -9.19 -13.88
N THR A 287 8.38 -9.27 -12.54
CA THR A 287 7.79 -10.43 -11.85
C THR A 287 6.31 -10.57 -12.18
N ALA A 288 5.54 -9.47 -12.07
CA ALA A 288 4.13 -9.47 -12.42
C ALA A 288 3.92 -9.86 -13.89
N ALA A 289 4.74 -9.34 -14.81
CA ALA A 289 4.65 -9.68 -16.23
C ALA A 289 4.86 -11.17 -16.51
N LYS A 290 5.83 -11.81 -15.83
CA LYS A 290 6.07 -13.25 -15.94
C LYS A 290 4.89 -14.05 -15.42
N GLU A 291 4.33 -13.68 -14.27
CA GLU A 291 3.18 -14.34 -13.69
C GLU A 291 1.94 -14.24 -14.60
N ILE A 292 1.67 -13.04 -15.13
CA ILE A 292 0.57 -12.80 -16.07
C ILE A 292 0.75 -13.61 -17.36
N THR A 293 1.97 -13.64 -17.90
CA THR A 293 2.26 -14.39 -19.13
C THR A 293 2.14 -15.89 -18.91
N GLY A 294 2.63 -16.40 -17.78
CA GLY A 294 2.50 -17.81 -17.40
C GLY A 294 1.04 -18.21 -17.21
N LEU A 295 0.26 -17.40 -16.48
CA LEU A 295 -1.17 -17.64 -16.32
C LEU A 295 -1.92 -17.58 -17.64
N ALA A 296 -1.62 -16.61 -18.50
CA ALA A 296 -2.25 -16.52 -19.83
C ALA A 296 -1.94 -17.77 -20.68
N TYR A 297 -0.72 -18.29 -20.57
CA TYR A 297 -0.31 -19.53 -21.21
C TYR A 297 -1.11 -20.75 -20.67
N GLU A 298 -1.21 -20.90 -19.35
CA GLU A 298 -2.02 -21.96 -18.70
C GLU A 298 -3.51 -21.88 -19.05
N LEU A 299 -4.02 -20.66 -19.24
CA LEU A 299 -5.40 -20.39 -19.63
C LEU A 299 -5.62 -20.40 -21.16
N GLY A 300 -4.60 -20.68 -21.96
CA GLY A 300 -4.72 -20.76 -23.42
C GLY A 300 -5.14 -19.47 -24.11
N ILE A 301 -4.86 -18.32 -23.51
CA ILE A 301 -5.25 -17.01 -24.00
C ILE A 301 -4.02 -16.22 -24.43
N LYS A 302 -4.10 -15.62 -25.61
CA LYS A 302 -3.04 -14.77 -26.13
C LYS A 302 -3.15 -13.39 -25.50
N VAL A 303 -2.11 -12.97 -24.79
CA VAL A 303 -1.97 -11.63 -24.24
C VAL A 303 -0.75 -10.98 -24.87
N SER A 304 -0.92 -9.80 -25.46
CA SER A 304 0.19 -9.05 -26.07
C SER A 304 1.14 -8.50 -25.01
N GLU A 305 2.40 -8.29 -25.38
CA GLU A 305 3.40 -7.65 -24.49
C GLU A 305 2.88 -6.32 -23.93
N GLN A 306 2.20 -5.51 -24.76
CA GLN A 306 1.64 -4.22 -24.33
C GLN A 306 0.52 -4.40 -23.28
N GLN A 307 -0.34 -5.41 -23.41
CA GLN A 307 -1.34 -5.71 -22.39
C GLN A 307 -0.69 -6.15 -21.08
N VAL A 308 0.35 -7.01 -21.14
CA VAL A 308 1.12 -7.42 -19.96
C VAL A 308 1.75 -6.20 -19.27
N LYS A 309 2.34 -5.28 -20.04
CA LYS A 309 2.87 -4.01 -19.51
C LYS A 309 1.79 -3.18 -18.83
N ASN A 310 0.62 -3.02 -19.46
CA ASN A 310 -0.48 -2.25 -18.89
C ASN A 310 -0.95 -2.83 -17.54
N TYR A 311 -1.11 -4.15 -17.44
CA TYR A 311 -1.45 -4.82 -16.19
C TYR A 311 -0.37 -4.61 -15.12
N ALA A 312 0.91 -4.82 -15.47
CA ALA A 312 2.02 -4.58 -14.55
C ALA A 312 2.04 -3.12 -14.05
N GLN A 313 1.79 -2.15 -14.93
CA GLN A 313 1.65 -0.74 -14.56
C GLN A 313 0.51 -0.51 -13.57
N TYR A 314 -0.67 -1.09 -13.79
CA TYR A 314 -1.80 -0.93 -12.87
C TYR A 314 -1.53 -1.56 -11.51
N ILE A 315 -0.87 -2.71 -11.46
CA ILE A 315 -0.47 -3.38 -10.22
C ILE A 315 0.49 -2.49 -9.42
N ILE A 316 1.56 -2.00 -10.05
CA ILE A 316 2.55 -1.16 -9.35
C ILE A 316 1.95 0.18 -8.89
N ARG A 317 1.00 0.74 -9.66
CA ARG A 317 0.31 1.98 -9.28
C ARG A 317 -0.74 1.77 -8.18
N GLY A 318 -1.00 0.53 -7.75
CA GLY A 318 -2.06 0.18 -6.80
C GLY A 318 -3.47 0.40 -7.36
N VAL A 319 -3.62 0.44 -8.68
CA VAL A 319 -4.91 0.58 -9.37
C VAL A 319 -5.60 -0.77 -9.55
N SER A 320 -4.83 -1.86 -9.61
CA SER A 320 -5.34 -3.22 -9.69
C SER A 320 -4.46 -4.18 -8.90
N THR A 321 -4.96 -5.39 -8.63
CA THR A 321 -4.20 -6.46 -7.96
C THR A 321 -3.91 -7.61 -8.92
N MET A 322 -2.95 -8.48 -8.58
CA MET A 322 -2.73 -9.70 -9.36
C MET A 322 -4.00 -10.54 -9.43
N GLU A 323 -4.71 -10.71 -8.31
CA GLU A 323 -5.98 -11.48 -8.23
C GLU A 323 -7.06 -10.96 -9.18
N GLU A 324 -7.20 -9.64 -9.33
CA GLU A 324 -8.13 -9.04 -10.30
C GLU A 324 -7.72 -9.34 -11.75
N VAL A 325 -6.41 -9.31 -12.05
CA VAL A 325 -5.88 -9.71 -13.36
C VAL A 325 -6.14 -11.19 -13.61
N GLN A 326 -5.89 -12.05 -12.62
CA GLN A 326 -6.17 -13.49 -12.72
C GLN A 326 -7.65 -13.75 -13.02
N THR A 327 -8.54 -13.05 -12.32
CA THR A 327 -10.00 -13.13 -12.52
C THR A 327 -10.37 -12.70 -13.93
N THR A 328 -9.81 -11.59 -14.41
CA THR A 328 -10.07 -11.07 -15.76
C THR A 328 -9.64 -12.07 -16.84
N LEU A 329 -8.43 -12.62 -16.69
CA LEU A 329 -7.90 -13.61 -17.63
C LEU A 329 -8.71 -14.90 -17.60
N ARG A 330 -9.15 -15.38 -16.43
CA ARG A 330 -10.04 -16.54 -16.31
C ARG A 330 -11.38 -16.31 -16.99
N GLN A 331 -12.00 -15.15 -16.83
CA GLN A 331 -13.25 -14.80 -17.51
C GLN A 331 -13.07 -14.76 -19.03
N GLN A 332 -11.96 -14.20 -19.52
CA GLN A 332 -11.62 -14.21 -20.93
C GLN A 332 -11.43 -15.64 -21.45
N ALA A 333 -10.77 -16.51 -20.69
CA ALA A 333 -10.59 -17.91 -21.03
C ALA A 333 -11.92 -18.67 -21.05
N ALA A 334 -12.78 -18.50 -20.05
CA ALA A 334 -14.11 -19.12 -20.00
C ALA A 334 -14.98 -18.74 -21.21
N GLY A 335 -14.90 -17.48 -21.68
CA GLY A 335 -15.53 -17.05 -22.92
C GLY A 335 -14.89 -17.60 -24.19
N THR A 336 -13.58 -17.86 -24.15
CA THR A 336 -12.83 -18.44 -25.28
C THR A 336 -13.07 -19.95 -25.40
N TYR A 337 -13.32 -20.64 -24.28
CA TYR A 337 -13.53 -22.09 -24.18
C TYR A 337 -14.88 -22.43 -23.51
N PRO A 338 -16.03 -22.18 -24.18
CA PRO A 338 -17.34 -22.32 -23.55
C PRO A 338 -17.67 -23.73 -23.05
N GLY A 339 -17.12 -24.77 -23.69
CA GLY A 339 -17.27 -26.15 -23.25
C GLY A 339 -16.63 -26.48 -21.89
N PHE A 340 -15.72 -25.62 -21.45
CA PHE A 340 -14.97 -25.73 -20.20
C PHE A 340 -15.22 -24.57 -19.24
N SER A 341 -16.15 -23.65 -19.55
CA SER A 341 -16.33 -22.40 -18.82
C SER A 341 -16.50 -22.61 -17.32
N ARG A 342 -17.34 -23.57 -16.91
CA ARG A 342 -17.60 -23.89 -15.50
C ARG A 342 -16.35 -24.37 -14.76
N GLN A 343 -15.53 -25.23 -15.40
CA GLN A 343 -14.28 -25.73 -14.82
C GLN A 343 -13.24 -24.61 -14.70
N ILE A 344 -13.12 -23.77 -15.72
CA ILE A 344 -12.20 -22.62 -15.73
C ILE A 344 -12.57 -21.61 -14.63
N GLU A 345 -13.88 -21.32 -14.49
CA GLU A 345 -14.43 -20.47 -13.42
C GLU A 345 -14.24 -21.09 -12.03
N ALA A 346 -14.26 -22.43 -11.93
CA ALA A 346 -14.02 -23.16 -10.68
C ALA A 346 -12.54 -23.24 -10.27
N GLY A 347 -11.60 -22.85 -11.14
CA GLY A 347 -10.18 -22.81 -10.80
C GLY A 347 -9.27 -23.62 -11.72
N GLU A 348 -9.81 -24.54 -12.52
CA GLU A 348 -9.00 -25.40 -13.41
C GLU A 348 -8.35 -24.59 -14.55
N SER A 349 -7.14 -24.96 -14.94
CA SER A 349 -6.47 -24.34 -16.08
C SER A 349 -6.90 -25.01 -17.38
N VAL A 350 -6.85 -24.27 -18.49
CA VAL A 350 -7.16 -24.83 -19.81
C VAL A 350 -6.09 -25.87 -20.21
N ARG A 351 -4.84 -25.67 -19.79
CA ARG A 351 -3.76 -26.64 -19.98
C ARG A 351 -4.06 -27.97 -19.30
N ASP A 352 -4.57 -27.97 -18.06
CA ASP A 352 -4.93 -29.20 -17.36
C ASP A 352 -6.09 -29.92 -18.06
N LEU A 353 -7.11 -29.16 -18.47
CA LEU A 353 -8.25 -29.67 -19.21
C LEU A 353 -7.86 -30.24 -20.60
N ALA A 354 -6.85 -29.66 -21.23
CA ALA A 354 -6.31 -30.12 -22.51
C ALA A 354 -5.29 -31.25 -22.38
N SER A 355 -4.82 -31.57 -21.16
CA SER A 355 -3.72 -32.52 -20.95
C SER A 355 -3.99 -33.91 -21.52
N PRO A 356 -5.22 -34.49 -21.44
CA PRO A 356 -5.51 -35.77 -22.08
C PRO A 356 -5.35 -35.75 -23.62
N TYR A 357 -5.67 -34.63 -24.27
CA TYR A 357 -5.50 -34.46 -25.71
C TYR A 357 -4.02 -34.28 -26.07
N ILE A 358 -3.27 -33.52 -25.26
CA ILE A 358 -1.83 -33.30 -25.45
C ILE A 358 -1.09 -34.64 -25.37
N GLN A 359 -1.36 -35.44 -24.34
CA GLN A 359 -0.76 -36.77 -24.16
C GLN A 359 -1.11 -37.70 -25.32
N MET A 360 -2.39 -37.78 -25.69
CA MET A 360 -2.83 -38.62 -26.80
C MET A 360 -2.18 -38.23 -28.13
N MET A 361 -2.00 -36.94 -28.39
CA MET A 361 -1.32 -36.47 -29.61
C MET A 361 0.18 -36.80 -29.59
N ALA A 362 0.85 -36.63 -28.45
CA ALA A 362 2.25 -37.00 -28.31
C ALA A 362 2.45 -38.52 -28.53
N GLU A 363 1.57 -39.34 -27.97
CA GLU A 363 1.61 -40.81 -28.10
C GLU A 363 1.29 -41.27 -29.53
N GLU A 364 0.13 -40.91 -30.09
CA GLU A 364 -0.30 -41.41 -31.40
C GLU A 364 0.63 -40.93 -32.54
N LEU A 365 1.26 -39.76 -32.40
CA LEU A 365 2.18 -39.22 -33.40
C LEU A 365 3.66 -39.42 -33.05
N GLU A 366 3.96 -40.11 -31.95
CA GLU A 366 5.32 -40.35 -31.44
C GLU A 366 6.17 -39.07 -31.37
N LEU A 367 5.55 -37.97 -30.93
CA LEU A 367 6.18 -36.65 -30.83
C LEU A 367 6.83 -36.47 -29.46
N PRO A 368 7.95 -35.71 -29.36
CA PRO A 368 8.48 -35.27 -28.08
C PRO A 368 7.45 -34.45 -27.29
N ASP A 369 7.45 -34.59 -25.96
CA ASP A 369 6.55 -33.84 -25.04
C ASP A 369 6.67 -32.30 -25.18
N THR A 370 7.77 -31.81 -25.74
CA THR A 370 8.00 -30.37 -25.99
C THR A 370 7.30 -29.84 -27.23
N ASP A 371 6.85 -30.72 -28.13
CA ASP A 371 6.38 -30.36 -29.46
C ASP A 371 4.86 -30.24 -29.51
N VAL A 372 4.16 -30.65 -28.45
CA VAL A 372 2.70 -30.60 -28.33
C VAL A 372 2.33 -29.70 -27.16
N ASP A 373 1.62 -28.61 -27.45
CA ASP A 373 1.11 -27.72 -26.42
C ASP A 373 -0.32 -27.25 -26.71
N LEU A 374 -0.82 -26.38 -25.83
CA LEU A 374 -2.18 -25.84 -25.91
C LEU A 374 -2.44 -24.99 -27.17
N TYR A 375 -1.39 -24.51 -27.84
CA TYR A 375 -1.46 -23.69 -29.03
C TYR A 375 -1.31 -24.50 -30.32
N THR A 376 -0.95 -25.78 -30.24
CA THR A 376 -0.97 -26.71 -31.37
C THR A 376 -2.36 -26.73 -32.03
N PRO A 377 -2.48 -26.52 -33.36
CA PRO A 377 -3.78 -26.39 -34.03
C PRO A 377 -4.76 -27.54 -33.74
N GLN A 378 -4.28 -28.78 -33.77
CA GLN A 378 -5.09 -29.97 -33.47
C GLN A 378 -5.64 -29.97 -32.05
N ILE A 379 -4.85 -29.53 -31.07
CA ILE A 379 -5.27 -29.41 -29.66
C ILE A 379 -6.34 -28.32 -29.54
N ARG A 380 -6.11 -27.14 -30.14
CA ARG A 380 -7.08 -26.03 -30.14
C ARG A 380 -8.41 -26.43 -30.76
N ASP A 381 -8.35 -27.14 -31.90
CA ASP A 381 -9.53 -27.62 -32.59
C ASP A 381 -10.25 -28.67 -31.74
N ALA A 382 -9.53 -29.58 -31.07
CA ALA A 382 -10.14 -30.58 -30.21
C ALA A 382 -10.88 -29.99 -29.01
N ILE A 383 -10.31 -28.98 -28.36
CA ILE A 383 -10.88 -28.39 -27.14
C ILE A 383 -11.92 -27.30 -27.41
N ASN A 384 -12.05 -26.82 -28.65
CA ASN A 384 -12.94 -25.70 -28.99
C ASN A 384 -13.70 -25.85 -30.32
N ARG A 385 -13.94 -27.09 -30.75
CA ARG A 385 -14.68 -27.39 -32.00
C ARG A 385 -16.13 -26.90 -31.91
N MET A 386 -16.71 -26.46 -33.02
CA MET A 386 -18.17 -26.31 -33.11
C MET A 386 -18.86 -27.68 -33.14
N GLY A 387 -19.68 -27.95 -32.12
CA GLY A 387 -20.52 -29.14 -32.02
C GLY A 387 -21.74 -29.10 -32.93
N SER A 388 -22.40 -30.24 -33.10
CA SER A 388 -23.59 -30.41 -33.96
C SER A 388 -24.81 -29.58 -33.54
N SER A 389 -24.87 -29.16 -32.29
CA SER A 389 -25.88 -28.26 -31.72
C SER A 389 -25.58 -26.77 -31.96
N GLY A 390 -24.51 -26.43 -32.67
CA GLY A 390 -24.11 -25.06 -32.98
C GLY A 390 -23.32 -24.34 -31.87
N GLY A 391 -22.95 -25.05 -30.80
CA GLY A 391 -22.14 -24.52 -29.70
C GLY A 391 -20.73 -25.13 -29.63
N PRO A 392 -19.71 -24.41 -29.15
CA PRO A 392 -18.37 -24.96 -28.99
C PRO A 392 -18.38 -26.11 -27.98
N THR A 393 -18.04 -27.32 -28.42
CA THR A 393 -18.03 -28.55 -27.61
C THR A 393 -16.69 -29.25 -27.81
N PRO A 394 -15.99 -29.63 -26.73
CA PRO A 394 -14.77 -30.42 -26.84
C PRO A 394 -15.05 -31.76 -27.53
N MET A 395 -14.12 -32.18 -28.37
CA MET A 395 -14.15 -33.47 -29.05
C MET A 395 -14.06 -34.61 -28.02
N THR A 396 -14.69 -35.75 -28.28
CA THR A 396 -14.41 -36.92 -27.44
C THR A 396 -12.98 -37.39 -27.68
N LEU A 397 -12.34 -38.02 -26.69
CA LEU A 397 -10.99 -38.56 -26.87
C LEU A 397 -10.92 -39.61 -28.00
N ALA A 398 -11.98 -40.39 -28.20
CA ALA A 398 -12.04 -41.37 -29.29
C ALA A 398 -12.10 -40.69 -30.67
N ASP A 399 -12.94 -39.68 -30.83
CA ASP A 399 -12.99 -38.91 -32.08
C ASP A 399 -11.64 -38.21 -32.33
N PHE A 400 -11.01 -37.69 -31.28
CA PHE A 400 -9.71 -37.02 -31.40
C PHE A 400 -8.60 -37.99 -31.81
N GLN A 401 -8.54 -39.17 -31.20
CA GLN A 401 -7.64 -40.24 -31.62
C GLN A 401 -7.82 -40.57 -33.12
N GLN A 402 -9.05 -40.66 -33.59
CA GLN A 402 -9.32 -40.91 -35.00
C GLN A 402 -8.77 -39.77 -35.88
N THR A 403 -8.98 -38.50 -35.50
CA THR A 403 -8.41 -37.38 -36.25
C THR A 403 -6.88 -37.40 -36.32
N LEU A 404 -6.21 -37.89 -35.27
CA LEU A 404 -4.76 -38.05 -35.26
C LEU A 404 -4.31 -39.17 -36.20
N ARG A 405 -5.06 -40.28 -36.29
CA ARG A 405 -4.75 -41.37 -37.22
C ARG A 405 -4.95 -41.00 -38.69
N ASP A 406 -5.83 -40.04 -38.95
CA ASP A 406 -6.02 -39.46 -40.28
C ASP A 406 -4.93 -38.42 -40.63
N ASP A 407 -4.11 -37.99 -39.65
CA ASP A 407 -2.99 -37.07 -39.88
C ASP A 407 -1.89 -37.75 -40.71
N PRO A 408 -1.38 -37.12 -41.80
CA PRO A 408 -0.34 -37.71 -42.63
C PRO A 408 0.96 -38.06 -41.89
N ARG A 409 1.21 -37.45 -40.73
CA ARG A 409 2.35 -37.78 -39.86
C ARG A 409 2.18 -39.13 -39.19
N TRP A 410 0.96 -39.55 -38.90
CA TRP A 410 0.68 -40.84 -38.26
C TRP A 410 1.24 -42.00 -39.08
N GLY A 411 1.07 -41.99 -40.40
CA GLY A 411 1.63 -43.05 -41.27
C GLY A 411 3.17 -43.17 -41.24
N ARG A 412 3.89 -42.25 -40.59
CA ARG A 412 5.34 -42.29 -40.41
C ARG A 412 5.77 -42.82 -39.04
N THR A 413 4.85 -43.00 -38.11
CA THR A 413 5.15 -43.52 -36.77
C THR A 413 5.50 -45.00 -36.81
N GLN A 414 6.25 -45.47 -35.81
CA GLN A 414 6.56 -46.87 -35.66
C GLN A 414 5.27 -47.68 -35.45
N THR A 415 4.37 -47.17 -34.63
CA THR A 415 3.07 -47.79 -34.33
C THR A 415 2.23 -48.00 -35.60
N ALA A 416 2.18 -47.02 -36.51
CA ALA A 416 1.45 -47.17 -37.77
C ALA A 416 2.10 -48.21 -38.70
N GLN A 417 3.43 -48.21 -38.78
CA GLN A 417 4.19 -49.18 -39.57
C GLN A 417 3.99 -50.61 -39.05
N ASP A 418 4.05 -50.80 -37.73
CA ASP A 418 3.84 -52.10 -37.07
C ASP A 418 2.41 -52.63 -37.32
N ASN A 419 1.41 -51.75 -37.19
CA ASN A 419 0.02 -52.10 -37.49
C ASN A 419 -0.17 -52.51 -38.96
N ALA A 420 0.42 -51.76 -39.90
CA ALA A 420 0.35 -52.09 -41.32
C ALA A 420 1.05 -53.42 -41.65
N MET A 421 2.21 -53.68 -41.04
CA MET A 421 2.90 -54.97 -41.18
C MET A 421 2.08 -56.12 -40.62
N ALA A 422 1.47 -55.97 -39.44
CA ALA A 422 0.62 -57.00 -38.84
C ALA A 422 -0.60 -57.33 -39.70
N VAL A 423 -1.30 -56.31 -40.22
CA VAL A 423 -2.43 -56.51 -41.14
C VAL A 423 -1.96 -57.17 -42.44
N GLY A 424 -0.83 -56.73 -43.00
CA GLY A 424 -0.24 -57.33 -44.19
C GLY A 424 0.10 -58.81 -43.99
N GLN A 425 0.72 -59.17 -42.86
CA GLN A 425 1.00 -60.55 -42.49
C GLN A 425 -0.30 -61.37 -42.35
N GLN A 426 -1.33 -60.82 -41.71
CA GLN A 426 -2.62 -61.49 -41.59
C GLN A 426 -3.25 -61.78 -42.96
N VAL A 427 -3.25 -60.79 -43.86
CA VAL A 427 -3.77 -60.96 -45.23
C VAL A 427 -2.96 -62.02 -45.99
N LEU A 428 -1.63 -61.99 -45.91
CA LEU A 428 -0.78 -63.00 -46.54
C LEU A 428 -1.05 -64.40 -45.97
N ALA A 429 -1.30 -64.51 -44.67
CA ALA A 429 -1.63 -65.78 -44.02
C ALA A 429 -3.02 -66.29 -44.46
N ASP A 430 -4.01 -65.40 -44.57
CA ASP A 430 -5.36 -65.73 -45.03
C ASP A 430 -5.40 -66.09 -46.52
N MET A 431 -4.47 -65.55 -47.31
CA MET A 431 -4.23 -65.94 -48.70
C MET A 431 -3.40 -67.23 -48.85
N GLY A 432 -2.92 -67.81 -47.75
CA GLY A 432 -2.11 -69.03 -47.74
C GLY A 432 -0.67 -68.84 -48.24
N LEU A 433 -0.19 -67.60 -48.31
CA LEU A 433 1.16 -67.26 -48.79
C LEU A 433 2.23 -67.38 -47.69
N ILE A 434 1.82 -67.30 -46.42
CA ILE A 434 2.68 -67.52 -45.25
C ILE A 434 1.97 -68.38 -44.19
N ALA A 435 2.74 -69.01 -43.30
CA ALA A 435 2.17 -69.77 -42.17
C ALA A 435 1.58 -68.82 -41.12
N ARG A 436 0.39 -69.14 -40.58
CA ARG A 436 -0.16 -68.44 -39.41
C ARG A 436 0.77 -68.65 -38.22
N GLN A 437 1.23 -67.56 -37.61
CA GLN A 437 1.87 -67.64 -36.30
C GLN A 437 0.80 -68.06 -35.27
N ALA A 438 1.12 -69.05 -34.44
CA ALA A 438 0.21 -69.72 -33.51
C ALA A 438 -0.06 -68.89 -32.25
#